data_AF-A0A2G5TBL6-F1
#
_entry.id   AF-A0A2G5TBL6-F1
#
_cell.length_a   1.000
_cell.length_b   1.000
_cell.length_c   1.000
_cell.angle_alpha   90.00
_cell.angle_beta   90.00
_cell.angle_gamma   90.00
#
_symmetry.space_group_name_H-M   'P 1'
#
loop_
_entity.id
_entity.type
_entity.pdbx_description
1 polymer ?
#
loop_
_entity_poly.entity_id
_entity_poly.type
_entity_poly.pdbx_seq_one_letter_code
_entity_poly.pdbx_strand_id
1 'polypeptide(L)'
;MESAEPKKCDVCDKSGRFYGHSYCYGVYCCNACKIVFRRAARNPDFPKSCPNGEKCRDCRFCRYQKCLAAGMKLPAHLTKNYNNHS
;
A
#
# COMPACT_ATOMS: atom_id res chain seq x y z
N MET A 1 -27.46 16.87 11.49
CA MET A 1 -26.77 15.61 11.84
C MET A 1 -25.66 15.46 10.82
N GLU A 2 -24.41 15.79 11.18
CA GLU A 2 -23.27 15.67 10.28
C GLU A 2 -22.97 14.17 10.10
N SER A 3 -23.44 13.60 9.00
CA SER A 3 -23.15 12.22 8.65
C SER A 3 -21.65 12.11 8.38
N ALA A 4 -20.87 11.61 9.34
CA ALA A 4 -19.44 11.40 9.15
C ALA A 4 -19.23 10.44 7.98
N GLU A 5 -18.80 10.98 6.84
CA GLU A 5 -18.52 10.19 5.66
C GLU A 5 -17.42 9.15 5.98
N PRO A 6 -17.56 7.89 5.54
CA PRO A 6 -16.54 6.89 5.82
C PRO A 6 -15.23 7.28 5.15
N LYS A 7 -14.19 7.53 5.96
CA LYS A 7 -12.84 7.87 5.50
C LYS A 7 -12.37 6.83 4.45
N LYS A 8 -11.83 7.33 3.34
CA LYS A 8 -11.38 6.50 2.21
C LYS A 8 -9.95 6.03 2.44
N CYS A 9 -9.56 4.93 1.80
CA CYS A 9 -8.18 4.45 1.82
C CYS A 9 -7.26 5.42 1.04
N ASP A 10 -6.23 5.97 1.69
CA ASP A 10 -5.28 6.94 1.11
C ASP A 10 -4.48 6.39 -0.09
N VAL A 11 -4.50 5.08 -0.33
CA VAL A 11 -3.75 4.40 -1.42
C VAL A 11 -4.61 4.12 -2.66
N CYS A 12 -5.88 3.80 -2.47
CA CYS A 12 -6.72 3.29 -3.56
C CYS A 12 -8.12 3.91 -3.62
N ASP A 13 -8.37 4.94 -2.80
CA ASP A 13 -9.60 5.73 -2.73
C ASP A 13 -10.89 4.93 -2.48
N LYS A 14 -10.77 3.63 -2.19
CA LYS A 14 -11.90 2.76 -1.89
C LYS A 14 -12.42 3.13 -0.50
N SER A 15 -13.70 3.49 -0.45
CA SER A 15 -14.47 3.69 0.77
C SER A 15 -15.42 2.50 0.99
N GLY A 16 -15.65 2.14 2.24
CA GLY A 16 -16.64 1.11 2.58
C GLY A 16 -16.29 0.35 3.85
N ARG A 17 -17.32 0.08 4.67
CA ARG A 17 -17.21 -0.69 5.92
C ARG A 17 -16.66 -2.11 5.68
N PHE A 18 -16.85 -2.65 4.47
CA PHE A 18 -16.44 -4.00 4.08
C PHE A 18 -14.94 -4.18 3.84
N TYR A 19 -14.20 -3.10 3.56
CA TYR A 19 -12.78 -3.22 3.18
C TYR A 19 -11.81 -3.27 4.36
N GLY A 20 -12.31 -3.02 5.58
CA GLY A 20 -11.51 -2.95 6.81
C GLY A 20 -10.42 -1.89 6.72
N HIS A 21 -10.68 -0.69 7.20
CA HIS A 21 -9.72 0.40 7.19
C HIS A 21 -9.05 0.54 8.55
N SER A 22 -7.73 0.72 8.54
CA SER A 22 -6.95 0.95 9.76
C SER A 22 -5.72 1.79 9.45
N TYR A 23 -5.18 2.45 10.46
CA TYR A 23 -3.90 3.13 10.34
C TYR A 23 -2.78 2.08 10.40
N CYS A 24 -2.02 1.95 9.32
CA CYS A 24 -0.96 0.95 9.18
C CYS A 24 0.20 1.56 8.38
N TYR A 25 1.43 1.25 8.77
CA TYR A 25 2.63 1.73 8.08
C TYR A 25 2.69 3.26 7.92
N GLY A 26 2.04 4.00 8.83
CA GLY A 26 2.01 5.47 8.81
C GLY A 26 0.90 6.11 7.96
N VAL A 27 -0.05 5.34 7.40
CA VAL A 27 -1.14 5.89 6.59
C VAL A 27 -2.48 5.20 6.88
N TYR A 28 -3.60 5.85 6.54
CA TYR A 28 -4.92 5.24 6.68
C TYR A 28 -5.26 4.42 5.42
N CYS A 29 -5.31 3.09 5.55
CA CYS A 29 -5.46 2.20 4.39
C CYS A 29 -6.37 1.02 4.65
N CYS A 30 -6.83 0.37 3.57
CA CYS A 30 -7.61 -0.86 3.65
C CYS A 30 -6.71 -2.09 3.84
N ASN A 31 -7.30 -3.19 4.32
CA ASN A 31 -6.60 -4.46 4.51
C ASN A 31 -5.91 -4.97 3.23
N ALA A 32 -6.50 -4.74 2.06
CA ALA A 32 -5.88 -5.11 0.79
C ALA A 32 -4.56 -4.34 0.55
N CYS A 33 -4.55 -3.02 0.74
CA CYS A 33 -3.35 -2.20 0.57
C CYS A 33 -2.29 -2.55 1.64
N LYS A 34 -2.71 -2.80 2.88
CA LYS A 34 -1.84 -3.30 3.96
C LYS A 34 -1.12 -4.60 3.57
N ILE A 35 -1.85 -5.58 3.02
CA ILE A 35 -1.27 -6.87 2.62
C ILE A 35 -0.33 -6.70 1.41
N VAL A 36 -0.70 -5.87 0.44
CA VAL A 36 0.15 -5.58 -0.73
C VAL A 36 1.48 -4.98 -0.30
N PHE A 37 1.45 -3.93 0.52
CA PHE A 37 2.67 -3.29 1.03
C PHE A 37 3.55 -4.28 1.79
N ARG A 38 2.96 -5.06 2.71
CA ARG A 38 3.70 -6.07 3.49
C ARG A 38 4.35 -7.14 2.62
N ARG A 39 3.66 -7.61 1.57
CA ARG A 39 4.19 -8.62 0.64
C ARG A 39 5.31 -8.04 -0.22
N ALA A 40 5.13 -6.84 -0.75
CA ALA A 40 6.14 -6.15 -1.57
C ALA A 40 7.42 -5.84 -0.78
N ALA A 41 7.26 -5.43 0.48
CA ALA A 41 8.36 -5.15 1.39
C ALA A 41 9.21 -6.36 1.78
N ARG A 42 8.61 -7.57 1.81
CA ARG A 42 9.26 -8.78 2.33
C ARG A 42 9.64 -9.79 1.27
N ASN A 43 8.98 -9.76 0.11
CA ASN A 43 9.18 -10.74 -0.95
C ASN A 43 10.06 -10.16 -2.06
N PRO A 44 11.29 -10.65 -2.26
CA PRO A 44 12.14 -10.21 -3.37
C PRO A 44 11.55 -10.54 -4.75
N ASP A 45 10.69 -11.55 -4.84
CA ASP A 45 9.98 -11.97 -6.05
C ASP A 45 8.70 -11.15 -6.31
N PHE A 46 8.45 -10.10 -5.51
CA PHE A 46 7.33 -9.21 -5.80
C PHE A 46 7.56 -8.49 -7.14
N PRO A 47 6.52 -8.33 -7.98
CA PRO A 47 6.68 -7.70 -9.28
C PRO A 47 7.35 -6.34 -9.18
N LYS A 48 8.49 -6.19 -9.88
CA LYS A 48 9.30 -4.96 -9.91
C LYS A 48 8.95 -4.03 -11.07
N SER A 49 8.03 -4.45 -11.95
CA SER A 49 7.54 -3.66 -13.08
C SER A 49 6.04 -3.86 -13.28
N CYS A 50 5.37 -2.86 -13.89
CA CYS A 50 4.00 -3.02 -14.36
C CYS A 50 4.02 -3.76 -15.71
N PRO A 51 3.20 -4.82 -15.89
CA PRO A 51 3.13 -5.56 -17.15
C PRO A 51 2.61 -4.71 -18.33
N ASN A 52 1.90 -3.61 -18.06
CA ASN A 52 1.27 -2.75 -19.07
C ASN A 52 1.92 -1.35 -19.15
N GLY A 53 3.22 -1.23 -18.85
CA GLY A 53 3.95 0.05 -18.99
C GLY A 53 3.43 1.16 -18.07
N GLU A 54 3.30 0.86 -16.77
CA GLU A 54 2.96 1.78 -15.67
C GLU A 54 1.56 2.44 -15.71
N LYS A 55 0.80 2.27 -16.79
CA LYS A 55 -0.58 2.77 -16.92
C LYS A 55 -1.63 1.91 -16.21
N CYS A 56 -1.23 0.81 -15.58
CA CYS A 56 -2.13 -0.11 -14.92
C CYS A 56 -2.55 0.40 -13.52
N ARG A 57 -3.85 0.60 -13.28
CA ARG A 57 -4.37 1.05 -11.95
C ARG A 57 -4.41 -0.06 -10.90
N ASP A 58 -4.45 -1.33 -11.34
CA ASP A 58 -4.79 -2.48 -10.49
C ASP A 58 -3.69 -3.53 -10.29
N CYS A 59 -2.52 -3.39 -10.93
CA CYS A 59 -1.46 -4.39 -10.77
C CYS A 59 -0.78 -4.28 -9.38
N ARG A 60 -0.14 -5.37 -8.98
CA ARG A 60 0.60 -5.47 -7.70
C ARG A 60 1.71 -4.41 -7.58
N PHE A 61 2.49 -4.18 -8.64
CA PHE A 61 3.55 -3.18 -8.68
C PHE A 61 3.02 -1.75 -8.54
N CYS A 62 2.10 -1.32 -9.41
CA CYS A 62 1.54 0.03 -9.36
C CYS A 62 0.81 0.31 -8.04
N ARG A 63 0.15 -0.70 -7.46
CA ARG A 63 -0.46 -0.55 -6.14
C ARG A 63 0.59 -0.38 -5.03
N TYR A 64 1.71 -1.09 -5.11
CA TYR A 64 2.84 -0.87 -4.19
C TYR A 64 3.46 0.51 -4.36
N GLN A 65 3.63 1.01 -5.60
CA GLN A 65 4.09 2.38 -5.86
C GLN A 65 3.15 3.42 -5.24
N LYS A 66 1.83 3.23 -5.35
CA LYS A 66 0.85 4.07 -4.66
C LYS A 66 0.98 4.01 -3.14
N CYS A 67 1.28 2.84 -2.56
CA CYS A 67 1.55 2.72 -1.13
C CYS A 67 2.74 3.61 -0.72
N LEU A 68 3.83 3.58 -1.48
CA LEU A 68 5.01 4.41 -1.24
C LEU A 68 4.69 5.89 -1.40
N ALA A 69 3.97 6.27 -2.46
CA ALA A 69 3.57 7.64 -2.73
C ALA A 69 2.62 8.21 -1.64
N ALA A 70 1.77 7.36 -1.06
CA ALA A 70 0.93 7.73 0.09
C ALA A 70 1.74 7.90 1.40
N GLY A 71 3.01 7.51 1.42
CA GLY A 71 3.89 7.62 2.59
C GLY A 71 3.96 6.37 3.46
N MET A 72 3.56 5.19 2.97
CA MET A 72 3.74 3.96 3.72
C MET A 72 5.21 3.66 3.96
N LYS A 73 5.58 3.46 5.23
CA LYS A 73 6.95 3.14 5.64
C LYS A 73 6.97 1.87 6.46
N LEU A 74 7.98 1.03 6.21
CA LEU A 74 8.28 -0.06 7.13
C LEU A 74 8.81 0.53 8.44
N PRO A 75 8.40 -0.02 9.60
CA PRO A 75 9.07 0.26 10.85
C PRO A 75 10.57 -0.02 10.75
N ALA A 76 11.40 0.81 11.38
CA ALA A 76 12.87 0.69 11.33
C ALA A 76 13.39 -0.68 11.79
N HIS A 77 12.66 -1.40 12.64
CA HIS A 77 13.03 -2.76 13.06
C HIS A 77 12.78 -3.83 11.97
N LEU A 78 12.04 -3.50 10.90
CA LEU A 78 11.77 -4.38 9.75
C LEU A 78 12.59 -4.00 8.51
N THR A 79 13.35 -2.89 8.51
CA THR A 79 14.11 -2.40 7.35
C THR A 79 15.52 -3.00 7.21
N LYS A 80 15.99 -3.83 8.16
CA LYS A 80 17.34 -4.41 8.14
C LYS A 80 17.71 -5.25 6.90
N ASN A 81 16.74 -5.56 6.02
CA ASN A 81 16.95 -6.29 4.76
C ASN A 81 16.71 -5.46 3.48
N TYR A 82 16.41 -4.16 3.56
CA TYR A 82 16.08 -3.34 2.38
C TYR A 82 17.28 -2.61 1.76
N ASN A 83 18.39 -2.47 2.48
CA ASN A 83 19.51 -1.60 2.09
C ASN A 83 20.65 -2.28 1.32
N ASN A 84 20.39 -3.35 0.57
CA ASN A 84 21.43 -4.01 -0.26
C ASN A 84 21.19 -3.83 -1.76
N HIS A 85 20.76 -2.62 -2.15
CA HIS A 85 20.61 -2.24 -3.55
C HIS A 85 20.98 -0.76 -3.73
N SER A 86 22.26 -0.43 -3.50
CA SER A 86 23.04 0.62 -4.17
C SER A 86 24.50 0.45 -3.81
#